data_AF-A0A8R1DVF5-F1
#
_entry.id   AF-A0A8R1DVF5-F1
#
_cell.length_a   1.000
_cell.length_b   1.000
_cell.length_c   1.000
_cell.angle_alpha   90.00
_cell.angle_beta   90.00
_cell.angle_gamma   90.00
#
_symmetry.space_group_name_H-M   'P 1'
#
loop_
_entity.id
_entity.type
_entity.pdbx_description
1 polymer ?
#
loop_
_entity_poly.entity_id
_entity_poly.type
_entity_poly.pdbx_seq_one_letter_code
_entity_poly.pdbx_strand_id
1 'polypeptide(L)'
;MARLSVALCIFAVLAPSVMAAIQCWVGQETISNGKRLEPEIGGPYQSVQCNDADYCFNSYVKRHKKGDDSYTITKSCGETGKCFEDGCRGPGDEKLCCCSDNMCNSSNGPK
;
A
#
# COMPACT_ATOMS: atom_id res chain seq x y z
N MET A 1 10.84 52.74 34.97
CA MET A 1 10.47 51.32 35.15
C MET A 1 9.90 50.81 33.84
N ALA A 2 10.66 49.98 33.14
CA ALA A 2 10.34 49.45 31.81
C ALA A 2 9.22 48.40 31.91
N ARG A 3 8.15 48.55 31.13
CA ARG A 3 7.22 47.47 30.82
C ARG A 3 7.58 46.93 29.44
N LEU A 4 8.56 46.03 29.46
CA LEU A 4 8.99 45.25 28.30
C LEU A 4 8.05 44.05 28.14
N SER A 5 7.72 43.74 26.89
CA SER A 5 7.40 42.38 26.42
C SER A 5 5.96 41.87 26.59
N VAL A 6 5.04 42.41 25.79
CA VAL A 6 3.90 41.63 25.25
C VAL A 6 4.08 41.55 23.74
N ALA A 7 5.07 40.79 23.30
CA ALA A 7 5.29 40.47 21.90
C ALA A 7 5.94 39.09 21.78
N LEU A 8 5.43 38.13 22.56
CA LEU A 8 5.57 36.71 22.26
C LEU A 8 4.23 36.26 21.68
N CYS A 9 4.25 35.25 20.81
CA CYS A 9 3.09 34.60 20.18
C CYS A 9 2.69 35.09 18.77
N ILE A 10 3.65 35.34 17.88
CA ILE A 10 3.43 35.09 16.44
C ILE A 10 4.54 34.17 15.92
N PHE A 11 4.50 32.92 16.38
CA PHE A 11 5.14 31.79 15.69
C PHE A 11 4.05 30.75 15.47
N ALA A 12 3.02 31.13 14.70
CA ALA A 12 2.01 30.21 14.23
C ALA A 12 2.60 29.39 13.07
N VAL A 13 3.29 28.32 13.44
CA VAL A 13 3.24 26.98 12.82
C VAL A 13 3.01 26.99 11.29
N LEU A 14 4.05 27.33 10.52
CA LEU A 14 4.22 26.78 9.18
C LEU A 14 4.99 25.47 9.31
N ALA A 15 4.37 24.47 9.96
CA ALA A 15 4.80 23.10 9.73
C ALA A 15 4.32 22.78 8.32
N PRO A 16 5.19 22.54 7.32
CA PRO A 16 4.72 21.94 6.09
C PRO A 16 4.00 20.67 6.49
N SER A 17 2.71 20.58 6.16
CA SER A 17 1.96 19.34 6.23
C SER A 17 2.70 18.38 5.32
N VAL A 18 3.61 17.60 5.91
CA VAL A 18 4.25 16.48 5.26
C VAL A 18 3.10 15.55 4.91
N MET A 19 2.59 15.63 3.69
CA MET A 19 1.80 14.55 3.12
C MET A 19 2.75 13.37 3.21
N ALA A 20 2.44 12.42 4.10
CA ALA A 20 3.35 11.37 4.49
C ALA A 20 3.51 10.43 3.29
N ALA A 21 4.45 10.75 2.41
CA ALA A 21 4.69 9.94 1.23
C ALA A 21 5.21 8.57 1.69
N ILE A 22 4.43 7.53 1.47
CA ILE A 22 4.79 6.14 1.76
C ILE A 22 5.38 5.48 0.52
N GLN A 23 6.39 4.62 0.68
CA GLN A 23 6.91 3.82 -0.41
C GLN A 23 6.18 2.46 -0.45
N CYS A 24 5.67 2.03 -1.60
CA CYS A 24 4.95 0.76 -1.73
C CYS A 24 5.48 -0.08 -2.91
N TRP A 25 5.29 -1.39 -2.85
CA TRP A 25 5.41 -2.24 -4.02
C TRP A 25 4.19 -2.06 -4.91
N VAL A 26 4.40 -1.94 -6.21
CA VAL A 26 3.33 -1.77 -7.21
C VAL A 26 3.56 -2.72 -8.37
N GLY A 27 2.49 -3.39 -8.80
CA GLY A 27 2.51 -4.29 -9.93
C GLY A 27 1.58 -5.48 -9.71
N GLN A 28 1.68 -6.46 -10.59
CA GLN A 28 0.80 -7.61 -10.60
C GLN A 28 1.55 -8.87 -11.01
N GLU A 29 1.26 -9.96 -10.30
CA GLU A 29 1.76 -11.29 -10.62
C GLU A 29 0.58 -12.24 -10.77
N THR A 30 0.60 -13.07 -11.81
CA THR A 30 -0.36 -14.17 -11.95
C THR A 30 0.39 -15.49 -12.01
N ILE A 31 -0.02 -16.41 -11.16
CA ILE A 31 0.51 -17.76 -11.09
C ILE A 31 -0.57 -18.68 -11.61
N SER A 32 -0.30 -19.35 -12.71
CA SER A 32 -1.23 -20.25 -13.40
C SER A 32 -0.86 -21.70 -13.10
N ASN A 33 -1.65 -22.40 -12.29
CA ASN A 33 -1.39 -23.80 -11.90
C ASN A 33 0.06 -24.04 -11.42
N GLY A 34 0.55 -23.19 -10.53
CA GLY A 34 1.92 -23.26 -9.99
C GLY A 34 3.02 -22.74 -10.92
N LYS A 35 2.70 -22.32 -12.15
CA LYS A 35 3.64 -21.63 -13.05
C LYS A 35 3.43 -20.13 -12.99
N ARG A 36 4.47 -19.39 -12.60
CA ARG A 36 4.49 -17.93 -12.73
C ARG A 36 4.43 -17.57 -14.21
N LEU A 37 3.43 -16.78 -14.60
CA LEU A 37 3.42 -16.19 -15.93
C LEU A 37 4.52 -15.12 -15.96
N GLU A 38 5.37 -15.15 -16.99
CA GLU A 38 6.52 -14.25 -17.07
C GLU A 38 6.06 -12.79 -16.95
N PRO A 39 6.60 -12.02 -16.00
CA PRO A 39 6.44 -10.57 -16.00
C PRO A 39 7.31 -9.98 -17.12
N GLU A 40 6.88 -8.86 -17.71
CA GLU A 40 7.76 -8.07 -18.56
C GLU A 40 9.02 -7.65 -17.79
N ILE A 41 10.13 -7.45 -18.52
CA ILE A 41 11.50 -7.23 -18.04
C ILE A 41 11.53 -6.37 -16.76
N GLY A 42 12.07 -6.89 -15.66
CA GLY A 42 12.19 -6.17 -14.37
C GLY A 42 11.46 -6.81 -13.18
N GLY A 43 10.71 -7.90 -13.41
CA GLY A 43 9.94 -8.56 -12.36
C GLY A 43 8.53 -7.96 -12.22
N PRO A 44 7.61 -8.61 -11.46
CA PRO A 44 6.20 -8.23 -11.46
C PRO A 44 5.90 -7.03 -10.54
N TYR A 45 6.87 -6.60 -9.72
CA TYR A 45 6.71 -5.53 -8.76
C TYR A 45 7.87 -4.57 -8.82
N GLN A 46 7.55 -3.28 -8.74
CA GLN A 46 8.49 -2.18 -8.60
C GLN A 46 8.18 -1.41 -7.33
N SER A 47 9.19 -0.83 -6.68
CA SER A 47 8.96 0.08 -5.55
C SER A 47 8.70 1.48 -6.09
N VAL A 48 7.63 2.13 -5.62
CA VAL A 48 7.29 3.50 -5.99
C VAL A 48 7.00 4.34 -4.75
N GLN A 49 7.29 5.64 -4.84
CA GLN A 49 6.89 6.60 -3.83
C GLN A 49 5.43 7.03 -4.08
N CYS A 50 4.54 6.79 -3.13
CA CYS A 50 3.15 7.19 -3.17
C CYS A 50 3.00 8.55 -2.49
N ASN A 51 2.78 9.61 -3.27
CA ASN A 51 2.76 10.98 -2.75
C ASN A 51 1.43 11.34 -2.06
N ASP A 52 0.33 10.68 -2.46
CA ASP A 52 -1.04 10.99 -2.03
C ASP A 52 -1.73 9.81 -1.31
N ALA A 53 -0.95 8.84 -0.82
CA ALA A 53 -1.48 7.68 -0.11
C ALA A 53 -0.78 7.49 1.24
N ASP A 54 -1.56 7.12 2.25
CA ASP A 54 -1.05 6.80 3.59
C ASP A 54 -0.89 5.28 3.81
N TYR A 55 -1.33 4.47 2.84
CA TYR A 55 -1.34 3.01 2.92
C TYR A 55 -0.76 2.38 1.65
N CYS A 56 -0.21 1.18 1.79
CA CYS A 56 0.04 0.27 0.69
C CYS A 56 -1.07 -0.78 0.61
N PHE A 57 -1.44 -1.14 -0.62
CA PHE A 57 -2.47 -2.13 -0.91
C PHE A 57 -1.85 -3.42 -1.43
N ASN A 58 -2.47 -4.55 -1.06
CA ASN A 58 -2.14 -5.89 -1.53
C ASN A 58 -3.41 -6.73 -1.65
N SER A 59 -3.72 -7.24 -2.83
CA SER A 59 -4.81 -8.19 -3.04
C SER A 59 -4.32 -9.54 -3.49
N TYR A 60 -4.98 -10.58 -3.01
CA TYR A 60 -4.85 -11.96 -3.44
C TYR A 60 -6.20 -12.46 -3.94
N VAL A 61 -6.25 -13.00 -5.15
CA VAL A 61 -7.48 -13.57 -5.74
C VAL A 61 -7.16 -14.91 -6.37
N LYS A 62 -7.72 -15.98 -5.83
CA LYS A 62 -7.64 -17.34 -6.38
C LYS A 62 -8.79 -17.56 -7.37
N ARG A 63 -8.52 -18.26 -8.48
CA ARG A 63 -9.57 -18.64 -9.43
C ARG A 63 -10.40 -19.79 -8.89
N HIS A 64 -11.71 -19.60 -8.82
CA HIS A 64 -12.68 -20.61 -8.34
C HIS A 64 -13.12 -21.59 -9.44
N LYS A 65 -12.18 -22.13 -10.23
CA LYS A 65 -12.48 -23.14 -11.26
C LYS A 65 -11.94 -24.50 -10.83
N LYS A 66 -12.76 -25.54 -10.96
CA LYS A 66 -12.38 -26.91 -10.56
C LYS A 66 -11.12 -27.36 -11.31
N GLY A 67 -10.06 -27.68 -10.57
CA GLY A 67 -8.76 -28.08 -11.11
C GLY A 67 -7.88 -26.92 -11.58
N ASP A 68 -8.24 -25.68 -11.24
CA ASP A 68 -7.47 -24.48 -11.52
C ASP A 68 -6.98 -23.88 -10.20
N ASP A 69 -5.69 -24.05 -9.90
CA ASP A 69 -5.05 -23.48 -8.70
C ASP A 69 -4.38 -22.12 -9.02
N SER A 70 -4.84 -21.46 -10.08
CA SER A 70 -4.30 -20.16 -10.46
C SER A 70 -4.72 -19.07 -9.48
N TYR A 71 -3.82 -18.13 -9.21
CA TYR A 71 -4.10 -16.96 -8.41
C TYR A 71 -3.37 -15.74 -8.94
N THR A 72 -3.91 -14.57 -8.63
CA THR A 72 -3.34 -13.27 -8.98
C THR A 72 -3.09 -12.49 -7.70
N ILE A 73 -1.91 -11.87 -7.63
CA ILE A 73 -1.54 -10.94 -6.58
C ILE A 73 -1.39 -9.56 -7.23
N THR A 74 -2.03 -8.55 -6.67
CA THR A 74 -1.91 -7.16 -7.14
C THR A 74 -1.48 -6.28 -5.99
N LYS A 75 -0.48 -5.43 -6.23
CA LYS A 75 0.07 -4.48 -5.28
C LYS A 75 -0.05 -3.08 -5.84
N SER A 76 -0.41 -2.12 -5.00
CA SER A 76 -0.50 -0.71 -5.41
C SER A 76 -0.28 0.21 -4.22
N CYS A 77 -0.11 1.51 -4.49
CA CYS A 77 -0.43 2.53 -3.50
C CYS A 77 -1.91 2.37 -3.06
N GLY A 78 -2.20 2.69 -1.81
CA GLY A 78 -3.55 2.68 -1.27
C GLY A 78 -4.39 3.77 -1.93
N GLU A 79 -5.32 3.39 -2.80
CA GLU A 79 -6.26 4.34 -3.40
C GLU A 79 -7.38 4.69 -2.42
N THR A 80 -7.85 5.93 -2.49
CA THR A 80 -9.05 6.38 -1.78
C THR A 80 -10.23 5.47 -2.14
N GLY A 81 -10.87 4.85 -1.15
CA GLY A 81 -11.93 3.86 -1.38
C GLY A 81 -11.51 2.40 -1.19
N LYS A 82 -10.22 2.09 -1.24
CA LYS A 82 -9.69 0.71 -1.09
C LYS A 82 -9.01 0.48 0.26
N CYS A 83 -8.28 1.47 0.76
CA CYS A 83 -7.60 1.41 2.06
C CYS A 83 -7.99 2.57 2.96
N PHE A 84 -8.37 2.24 4.20
CA PHE A 84 -8.78 3.22 5.23
C PHE A 84 -8.16 2.91 6.59
N GLU A 85 -7.75 1.66 6.80
CA GLU A 85 -7.14 1.17 8.03
C GLU A 85 -6.23 -0.01 7.70
N ASP A 86 -5.30 -0.31 8.61
CA ASP A 86 -4.47 -1.50 8.50
C ASP A 86 -5.29 -2.78 8.70
N GLY A 87 -4.87 -3.82 8.00
CA GLY A 87 -5.42 -5.17 8.16
C GLY A 87 -5.92 -5.73 6.84
N CYS A 88 -6.56 -6.88 6.95
CA CYS A 88 -7.02 -7.62 5.78
C CYS A 88 -8.49 -8.01 5.91
N ARG A 89 -9.20 -7.94 4.78
CA ARG A 89 -10.62 -8.28 4.65
C ARG A 89 -10.81 -9.31 3.53
N GLY A 90 -11.81 -10.17 3.70
CA GLY A 90 -12.20 -11.20 2.73
C GLY A 90 -11.78 -12.63 3.09
N PRO A 91 -12.34 -13.63 2.38
CA PRO A 91 -12.04 -15.05 2.59
C PRO A 91 -10.61 -15.41 2.15
N GLY A 92 -10.14 -16.63 2.48
CA GLY A 92 -8.79 -17.08 2.13
C GLY A 92 -8.48 -17.08 0.62
N ASP A 93 -9.50 -17.28 -0.20
CA ASP A 93 -9.40 -17.29 -1.66
C ASP A 93 -9.47 -15.89 -2.30
N GLU A 94 -9.97 -14.89 -1.56
CA GLU A 94 -10.06 -13.49 -2.00
C GLU A 94 -9.77 -12.57 -0.81
N LYS A 95 -8.53 -12.09 -0.72
CA LYS A 95 -8.08 -11.26 0.42
C LYS A 95 -7.58 -9.91 -0.05
N LEU A 96 -8.03 -8.86 0.61
CA LEU A 96 -7.63 -7.47 0.40
C LEU A 96 -6.94 -6.99 1.66
N CYS A 97 -5.69 -6.57 1.58
CA CYS A 97 -4.88 -6.12 2.71
C CYS A 97 -4.38 -4.69 2.50
N CYS A 98 -4.41 -3.91 3.57
CA CYS A 98 -3.88 -2.56 3.66
C CYS A 98 -2.89 -2.48 4.82
N CYS A 99 -1.84 -1.68 4.67
CA CYS A 99 -0.84 -1.47 5.71
C CYS A 99 -0.20 -0.07 5.55
N SER A 100 0.17 0.62 6.63
CA SER A 100 0.66 2.01 6.61
C SER A 100 2.17 2.19 6.74
N ASP A 101 2.95 1.10 6.68
CA ASP A 101 4.41 1.14 6.79
C ASP A 101 5.10 1.11 5.42
N ASN A 102 6.28 1.70 5.31
CA ASN A 102 7.07 1.65 4.08
C ASN A 102 7.30 0.20 3.62
N MET A 103 6.90 -0.08 2.38
CA MET A 103 7.01 -1.37 1.70
C MET A 103 6.35 -2.53 2.44
N CYS A 104 5.36 -2.26 3.30
CA CYS A 104 4.67 -3.25 4.11
C CYS A 104 3.88 -4.27 3.29
N ASN A 105 3.49 -3.91 2.05
CA ASN A 105 2.81 -4.79 1.12
C ASN A 105 3.74 -5.79 0.42
N SER A 106 4.90 -6.10 1.01
CA SER A 106 5.87 -7.06 0.48
C SER A 106 5.40 -8.52 0.52
N SER A 107 4.42 -8.89 1.36
CA SER A 107 3.97 -10.28 1.42
C SER A 107 3.24 -10.69 0.14
N ASN A 108 3.57 -11.83 -0.43
CA ASN A 108 2.89 -12.37 -1.63
C ASN A 108 1.57 -13.09 -1.29
N GLY A 109 0.96 -12.78 -0.14
CA GLY A 109 -0.28 -13.41 0.27
C GLY A 109 -0.74 -12.99 1.66
N PRO A 110 -1.89 -13.53 2.10
CA PRO A 110 -2.40 -13.38 3.45
C PRO A 110 -1.33 -13.68 4.50
N LYS A 111 -1.07 -12.76 5.43
CA LYS A 111 -0.79 -13.19 6.82
C LYS A 111 -2.12 -13.43 7.51
#